data_AF-A0A845SE82-F1
#
_entry.id   AF-A0A845SE82-F1
#
_cell.length_a   1.000
_cell.length_b   1.000
_cell.length_c   1.000
_cell.angle_alpha   90.00
_cell.angle_beta   90.00
_cell.angle_gamma   90.00
#
_symmetry.space_group_name_H-M   'P 1'
#
loop_
_entity.id
_entity.type
_entity.pdbx_description
1 polymer ?
#
loop_
_entity_poly.entity_id
_entity_poly.type
_entity_poly.pdbx_seq_one_letter_code
_entity_poly.pdbx_strand_id
1 'polypeptide(L)'
;EVNSTMVVLVDKGWVKKDKINLIKNTVFNDEIIEGYTKKIKEKNFFTPSNNIKEDFSYSVDMDNLKKSLSKNIYPFLIIQTTQSNKDIIPNSYEVRLSNNHLQYAITWYGLALVTVIFFLYYRKKV
;
A
#
# COMPACT_ATOMS: atom_id res chain seq x y z
N GLU A 1 -5.68 -8.71 -21.62
CA GLU A 1 -4.32 -9.05 -22.07
C GLU A 1 -3.45 -7.80 -22.00
N VAL A 2 -2.23 -7.92 -21.49
CA VAL A 2 -1.24 -6.83 -21.57
C VAL A 2 -0.70 -6.84 -22.99
N ASN A 3 -0.97 -5.79 -23.78
CA ASN A 3 -0.42 -5.65 -25.12
C ASN A 3 1.11 -5.48 -25.02
N SER A 4 1.90 -6.09 -25.92
CA SER A 4 3.37 -6.09 -25.90
C SER A 4 4.02 -4.70 -25.98
N THR A 5 3.22 -3.67 -26.22
CA THR A 5 3.62 -2.26 -26.27
C THR A 5 3.61 -1.53 -24.92
N MET A 6 3.03 -2.14 -23.87
CA MET A 6 2.92 -1.54 -22.54
C MET A 6 3.95 -2.11 -21.56
N VAL A 7 4.53 -1.23 -20.76
CA VAL A 7 5.40 -1.59 -19.64
C VAL A 7 4.54 -1.85 -18.41
N VAL A 8 4.80 -2.96 -17.72
CA VAL A 8 4.16 -3.27 -16.43
C VAL A 8 5.16 -3.00 -15.32
N LEU A 9 4.71 -2.28 -14.29
CA LEU A 9 5.52 -2.07 -13.09
C LEU A 9 5.30 -3.23 -12.12
N VAL A 10 6.39 -3.68 -11.50
CA VAL A 10 6.37 -4.75 -10.50
C VAL A 10 7.08 -4.26 -9.25
N ASP A 11 6.39 -4.33 -8.12
CA ASP A 11 6.95 -4.17 -6.79
C ASP A 11 7.46 -5.52 -6.30
N LYS A 12 8.78 -5.68 -6.29
CA LYS A 12 9.45 -6.91 -5.84
C LYS A 12 9.50 -7.06 -4.32
N GLY A 13 9.18 -6.01 -3.55
CA GLY A 13 9.24 -6.02 -2.08
C GLY A 13 10.44 -5.25 -1.53
N TRP A 14 10.86 -5.62 -0.32
CA TRP A 14 11.83 -4.86 0.47
C TRP A 14 13.23 -5.42 0.33
N VAL A 15 14.21 -4.54 0.17
CA VAL A 15 15.63 -4.87 0.12
C VAL A 15 16.40 -3.96 1.07
N LYS A 16 17.46 -4.48 1.69
CA LYS A 16 18.35 -3.65 2.51
C LYS A 16 19.11 -2.65 1.63
N LYS A 17 19.35 -1.44 2.15
CA LYS A 17 19.93 -0.32 1.39
C LYS A 17 21.28 -0.64 0.76
N ASP A 18 22.13 -1.38 1.47
CA ASP A 18 23.45 -1.85 1.03
C ASP A 18 23.38 -2.84 -0.15
N LYS A 19 22.24 -3.50 -0.35
CA LYS A 19 22.05 -4.51 -1.40
C LYS A 19 21.25 -4.02 -2.62
N ILE A 20 20.76 -2.77 -2.62
CA ILE A 20 19.96 -2.21 -3.73
C ILE A 20 20.70 -2.32 -5.07
N ASN A 21 21.98 -1.96 -5.12
CA ASN A 21 22.75 -1.97 -6.37
C ASN A 21 22.98 -3.39 -6.91
N LEU A 22 23.07 -4.39 -6.04
CA LEU A 22 23.16 -5.80 -6.44
C LEU A 22 21.88 -6.23 -7.19
N ILE A 23 20.72 -5.87 -6.64
CA ILE A 23 19.42 -6.18 -7.25
C ILE A 23 19.21 -5.45 -8.57
N LYS A 24 19.58 -4.16 -8.67
CA LYS A 24 19.47 -3.37 -9.91
C LYS A 24 20.24 -3.97 -11.08
N ASN A 25 21.39 -4.56 -10.79
CA ASN A 25 22.27 -5.15 -11.81
C ASN A 25 21.92 -6.61 -12.12
N THR A 26 20.92 -7.18 -11.45
CA THR A 26 20.48 -8.56 -11.70
C THR A 26 19.64 -8.58 -12.98
N VAL A 27 20.02 -9.42 -13.94
CA VAL A 27 19.22 -9.65 -15.15
C VAL A 27 18.09 -10.62 -14.82
N PHE A 28 16.86 -10.18 -14.97
CA PHE A 28 15.67 -11.01 -14.76
C PHE A 28 15.26 -11.62 -16.11
N ASN A 29 15.59 -12.90 -16.34
CA ASN A 29 15.11 -13.65 -17.50
C ASN A 29 13.99 -14.60 -17.08
N ASP A 30 12.86 -14.52 -17.77
CA ASP A 30 11.73 -15.48 -17.75
C ASP A 30 11.22 -15.88 -16.35
N GLU A 31 11.33 -14.99 -15.36
CA GLU A 31 10.76 -15.23 -14.03
C GLU A 31 9.22 -15.17 -14.08
N ILE A 32 8.56 -16.20 -13.53
CA ILE A 32 7.12 -16.16 -13.27
C ILE A 32 6.88 -15.24 -12.07
N ILE A 33 6.13 -14.15 -12.30
CA ILE A 33 5.79 -13.17 -11.27
C ILE A 33 4.37 -13.44 -10.78
N GLU A 34 4.25 -13.84 -9.52
CA GLU A 34 2.97 -14.08 -8.85
C GLU A 34 2.73 -13.03 -7.76
N GLY A 35 1.49 -12.57 -7.66
CA GLY A 35 1.12 -11.48 -6.77
C GLY A 35 -0.28 -10.96 -7.04
N TYR A 36 -0.56 -9.76 -6.51
CA TYR A 36 -1.84 -9.08 -6.70
C TYR A 36 -1.66 -7.70 -7.35
N THR A 37 -2.68 -7.23 -8.06
CA THR A 37 -2.65 -5.93 -8.72
C THR A 37 -3.10 -4.82 -7.79
N LYS A 38 -2.37 -3.72 -7.76
CA LYS A 38 -2.73 -2.47 -7.07
C LYS A 38 -2.84 -1.34 -8.09
N LYS A 39 -3.96 -0.62 -8.09
CA LYS A 39 -4.11 0.57 -8.94
C LYS A 39 -3.06 1.61 -8.54
N ILE A 40 -2.34 2.14 -9.52
CA ILE A 40 -1.39 3.22 -9.30
C ILE A 40 -2.20 4.48 -8.96
N LYS A 41 -1.93 5.06 -7.81
CA LYS A 41 -2.60 6.28 -7.33
C LYS A 41 -1.75 7.48 -7.69
N GLU A 42 -2.42 8.56 -8.10
CA GLU A 42 -1.78 9.85 -8.28
C GLU A 42 -1.33 10.41 -6.94
N LYS A 43 -0.34 11.31 -7.00
CA LYS A 43 0.20 12.01 -5.85
C LYS A 43 -0.89 12.90 -5.21
N ASN A 44 -0.99 12.84 -3.88
CA ASN A 44 -1.88 13.69 -3.10
C ASN A 44 -1.19 15.02 -2.77
N PHE A 45 -1.95 16.03 -2.35
CA PHE A 45 -1.40 17.33 -1.91
C PHE A 45 -0.36 17.22 -0.77
N PHE A 46 -0.51 16.23 0.10
CA PHE A 46 0.40 15.99 1.23
C PHE A 46 1.61 15.11 0.89
N THR A 47 1.70 14.55 -0.32
CA THR A 47 2.84 13.72 -0.71
C THR A 47 3.98 14.62 -1.20
N PRO A 48 5.20 14.50 -0.64
CA PRO A 48 6.36 15.28 -1.10
C PRO A 48 6.69 15.06 -2.58
N SER A 49 7.52 15.92 -3.15
CA SER A 49 8.11 15.68 -4.49
C SER A 49 9.13 14.55 -4.42
N ASN A 50 9.21 13.72 -5.47
CA ASN A 50 10.22 12.68 -5.59
C ASN A 50 11.64 13.28 -5.60
N ASN A 51 12.61 12.58 -5.00
CA ASN A 51 14.01 12.97 -4.96
C ASN A 51 14.81 12.15 -5.98
N ILE A 52 14.92 12.70 -7.19
CA ILE A 52 15.65 12.06 -8.31
C ILE A 52 17.15 11.94 -8.01
N LYS A 53 17.73 12.90 -7.26
CA LYS A 53 19.17 12.92 -6.96
C LYS A 53 19.60 11.75 -6.08
N GLU A 54 18.74 11.36 -5.14
CA GLU A 54 18.98 10.23 -4.23
C GLU A 54 18.37 8.92 -4.72
N ASP A 55 17.83 8.90 -5.94
CA ASP A 55 17.10 7.76 -6.51
C ASP A 55 15.99 7.24 -5.59
N PHE A 56 15.23 8.19 -5.04
CA PHE A 56 14.20 7.93 -4.04
C PHE A 56 12.88 8.60 -4.45
N SER A 57 11.81 7.82 -4.53
CA SER A 57 10.49 8.31 -4.92
C SER A 57 9.45 8.05 -3.84
N TYR A 58 8.72 9.11 -3.45
CA TYR A 58 7.59 9.03 -2.51
C TYR A 58 6.31 8.54 -3.20
N SER A 59 6.22 8.71 -4.52
CA SER A 59 5.07 8.30 -5.33
C SER A 59 5.50 7.84 -6.70
N VAL A 60 4.70 6.98 -7.32
CA VAL A 60 4.90 6.55 -8.70
C VAL A 60 4.34 7.64 -9.63
N ASP A 61 5.24 8.48 -10.15
CA ASP A 61 4.88 9.54 -11.08
C ASP A 61 4.77 9.00 -12.50
N MET A 62 3.53 8.73 -12.93
CA MET A 62 3.24 8.10 -14.21
C MET A 62 3.66 8.96 -15.41
N ASP A 63 3.56 10.29 -15.31
CA ASP A 63 3.89 11.18 -16.42
C ASP A 63 5.39 11.28 -16.61
N ASN A 64 6.14 11.40 -15.51
CA ASN A 64 7.60 11.39 -15.57
C ASN A 64 8.14 10.03 -15.99
N LEU A 65 7.55 8.92 -15.53
CA LEU A 65 7.96 7.58 -15.97
C LEU A 65 7.67 7.33 -17.45
N LYS A 66 6.49 7.73 -17.95
CA LYS A 66 6.15 7.60 -19.38
C LYS A 66 7.13 8.39 -20.26
N LYS A 67 7.49 9.62 -19.84
CA LYS A 67 8.48 10.45 -20.55
C LYS A 67 9.86 9.81 -20.53
N SER A 68 10.31 9.33 -19.37
CA SER A 68 11.64 8.72 -19.21
C SER A 68 11.80 7.42 -20.02
N LEU A 69 10.78 6.55 -19.98
CA LEU A 69 10.79 5.26 -20.66
C LEU A 69 10.39 5.33 -22.14
N SER A 70 9.84 6.47 -22.59
CA SER A 70 9.25 6.63 -23.93
C SER A 70 8.24 5.54 -24.30
N LYS A 71 7.53 5.00 -23.30
CA LYS A 71 6.57 3.88 -23.44
C LYS A 71 5.33 4.13 -22.61
N ASN A 72 4.22 3.54 -23.04
CA ASN A 72 3.00 3.52 -22.24
C ASN A 72 3.16 2.55 -21.07
N ILE A 73 2.67 2.95 -19.91
CA ILE A 73 2.74 2.17 -18.67
C ILE A 73 1.33 1.69 -18.34
N TYR A 74 1.23 0.41 -18.01
CA TYR A 74 -0.02 -0.20 -17.57
C TYR A 74 -0.48 0.43 -16.23
N PRO A 75 -1.76 0.78 -16.04
CA PRO A 75 -2.22 1.56 -14.89
C PRO A 75 -2.26 0.79 -13.55
N PHE A 76 -1.79 -0.45 -13.53
CA PHE A 76 -1.71 -1.28 -12.35
C PHE A 76 -0.26 -1.69 -12.07
N LEU A 77 0.08 -1.66 -10.79
CA LEU A 77 1.32 -2.18 -10.22
C LEU A 77 1.07 -3.62 -9.77
N ILE A 78 1.94 -4.55 -10.18
CA ILE A 78 1.92 -5.91 -9.64
C ILE A 78 2.73 -5.91 -8.35
N ILE A 79 2.11 -6.32 -7.24
CA ILE A 79 2.79 -6.51 -5.97
C ILE A 79 3.19 -7.98 -5.86
N GLN A 80 4.49 -8.27 -6.02
CA GLN A 80 5.00 -9.64 -5.98
C GLN A 80 4.98 -10.18 -4.55
N THR A 81 4.41 -11.37 -4.38
CA THR A 81 4.30 -12.06 -3.07
C THR A 81 5.23 -13.25 -2.97
N THR A 82 5.80 -13.70 -4.07
CA THR A 82 6.77 -14.80 -4.10
C THR A 82 8.20 -14.29 -3.89
N GLN A 83 9.01 -15.08 -3.20
CA GLN A 83 10.42 -14.76 -3.01
C GLN A 83 11.22 -15.09 -4.29
N SER A 84 11.58 -14.05 -5.07
CA SER A 84 12.44 -14.19 -6.26
C SER A 84 13.93 -14.21 -5.92
N ASN A 85 14.35 -13.58 -4.81
CA ASN A 85 15.75 -13.54 -4.38
C ASN A 85 15.84 -13.65 -2.85
N LYS A 86 16.89 -14.31 -2.35
CA LYS A 86 17.18 -14.41 -0.91
C LYS A 86 17.33 -13.05 -0.22
N ASP A 87 17.79 -12.05 -0.96
CA ASP A 87 18.01 -10.69 -0.46
C ASP A 87 16.79 -9.77 -0.58
N ILE A 88 15.71 -10.25 -1.20
CA ILE A 88 14.43 -9.56 -1.29
C ILE A 88 13.46 -10.20 -0.29
N ILE A 89 12.90 -9.36 0.57
CA ILE A 89 11.80 -9.72 1.45
C ILE A 89 10.50 -9.48 0.67
N PRO A 90 9.74 -10.53 0.34
CA PRO A 90 8.54 -10.39 -0.48
C PRO A 90 7.47 -9.59 0.25
N ASN A 91 6.56 -8.98 -0.52
CA ASN A 91 5.40 -8.33 0.06
C ASN A 91 4.44 -9.40 0.61
N SER A 92 3.93 -9.20 1.83
CA SER A 92 2.84 -10.01 2.36
C SER A 92 1.50 -9.31 2.11
N TYR A 93 0.49 -10.11 1.80
CA TYR A 93 -0.89 -9.63 1.73
C TYR A 93 -1.65 -10.11 2.96
N GLU A 94 -1.79 -9.23 3.95
CA GLU A 94 -2.68 -9.45 5.10
C GLU A 94 -3.83 -8.46 5.04
N VAL A 95 -5.04 -8.94 4.74
CA VAL A 95 -6.25 -8.12 4.92
C VAL A 95 -6.59 -8.09 6.40
N ARG A 96 -6.14 -7.03 7.07
CA ARG A 96 -6.52 -6.78 8.46
C ARG A 96 -7.88 -6.10 8.49
N LEU A 97 -8.94 -6.89 8.61
CA LEU A 97 -10.26 -6.38 8.93
C LEU A 97 -10.25 -5.89 10.37
N SER A 98 -10.63 -4.63 10.58
CA SER A 98 -10.71 -4.05 11.91
C SER A 98 -11.81 -4.75 12.70
N ASN A 99 -11.46 -5.31 13.87
CA ASN A 99 -12.41 -5.93 14.78
C ASN A 99 -12.64 -5.02 15.99
N ASN A 100 -13.44 -3.98 15.80
CA ASN A 100 -13.76 -3.02 16.86
C ASN A 100 -15.14 -3.29 17.50
N HIS A 101 -15.74 -4.46 17.26
CA HIS A 101 -17.10 -4.77 17.73
C HIS A 101 -17.26 -4.65 19.25
N LEU A 102 -16.29 -5.15 20.02
CA LEU A 102 -16.30 -5.02 21.47
C LEU A 102 -16.21 -3.56 21.92
N GLN A 103 -15.34 -2.77 21.29
CA GLN A 103 -15.19 -1.36 21.61
C GLN A 103 -16.50 -0.59 21.39
N TYR A 104 -17.16 -0.82 20.24
CA TYR A 104 -18.47 -0.22 19.97
C TYR A 104 -19.53 -0.67 20.96
N ALA A 105 -19.58 -1.96 21.31
CA ALA A 105 -20.51 -2.46 22.31
C ALA A 105 -20.32 -1.72 23.65
N ILE A 106 -19.09 -1.60 24.14
CA ILE A 106 -18.78 -0.88 25.39
C ILE A 106 -19.23 0.58 25.30
N THR A 107 -18.95 1.27 24.19
CA THR A 107 -19.38 2.67 24.00
C THR A 107 -20.91 2.81 24.07
N TRP A 108 -21.66 1.98 23.33
CA TRP A 108 -23.12 2.08 23.26
C TRP A 108 -23.80 1.66 24.56
N TYR A 109 -23.38 0.57 25.19
CA TYR A 109 -23.92 0.15 26.48
C TYR A 109 -23.53 1.12 27.60
N GLY A 110 -22.31 1.65 27.59
CA GLY A 110 -21.88 2.69 28.53
C GLY A 110 -22.69 3.97 28.38
N LEU A 111 -22.94 4.42 27.15
CA LEU A 111 -23.78 5.59 26.89
C LEU A 111 -25.22 5.37 27.38
N ALA A 112 -25.81 4.21 27.07
CA ALA A 112 -27.15 3.84 27.53
C ALA A 112 -27.24 3.83 29.06
N LEU A 113 -26.24 3.27 29.76
CA LEU A 113 -26.18 3.25 31.21
C LEU A 113 -26.14 4.67 31.79
N VAL A 114 -25.30 5.55 31.26
CA VAL A 114 -25.21 6.96 31.70
C VAL A 114 -26.54 7.67 31.49
N THR A 115 -27.20 7.47 30.35
CA THR A 115 -28.53 8.03 30.07
C THR A 115 -29.58 7.55 31.08
N VAL A 116 -29.60 6.25 31.40
CA VAL A 116 -30.53 5.69 32.41
C VAL A 116 -30.27 6.28 33.79
N ILE A 117 -29.01 6.36 34.23
CA ILE A 117 -28.64 6.95 35.52
C ILE A 117 -29.07 8.41 35.59
N PHE A 118 -28.78 9.19 34.54
CA PHE A 118 -29.16 10.59 34.46
C PHE A 118 -30.67 10.79 34.53
N PHE A 119 -31.44 9.97 33.80
CA PHE A 119 -32.90 10.01 33.82
C PHE A 119 -33.46 9.70 35.21
N LEU A 120 -32.96 8.66 35.88
CA LEU A 120 -33.38 8.29 37.24
C LEU A 120 -33.04 9.39 38.27
N TYR A 121 -31.85 9.99 38.15
CA TYR A 121 -31.45 11.12 39.00
C TYR A 121 -32.38 12.33 38.82
N TYR A 122 -32.69 12.69 37.57
CA TYR A 122 -33.59 13.80 37.26
C TYR A 122 -35.00 13.52 37.79
N ARG A 123 -35.55 12.31 37.56
CA ARG A 123 -36.87 11.92 38.06
C ARG A 123 -36.98 11.93 39.59
N LYS A 124 -35.89 11.64 40.31
CA LYS A 124 -35.88 11.70 41.79
C LYS A 124 -35.83 13.15 42.31
N LYS A 125 -35.38 14.10 41.48
CA LYS A 125 -35.22 15.52 41.84
C LYS A 125 -36.49 16.34 41.56
N VAL A 126 -37.33 15.88 40.63
CA VAL A 126 -38.72 16.35 40.43
C VAL A 126 -39.62 15.70 41.49
#